data_AF-A0A7K4DBB3-F1
#
_entry.id   AF-A0A7K4DBB3-F1
#
_cell.length_a   1.000
_cell.length_b   1.000
_cell.length_c   1.000
_cell.angle_alpha   90.00
_cell.angle_beta   90.00
_cell.angle_gamma   90.00
#
_symmetry.space_group_name_H-M   'P 1'
#
loop_
_entity.id
_entity.type
_entity.pdbx_description
1 polymer ?
#
loop_
_entity_poly.entity_id
_entity_poly.type
_entity_poly.pdbx_seq_one_letter_code
_entity_poly.pdbx_strand_id
1 'polypeptide(L)'
;MKDKMANQGLRLNDYYLWKKYPTYAEFPWDRKYLNVEFLEYEKKRVAKVEEWYKNFNKSQNDQPLEEISLYVVPLSADSSWNVAIEAQTNSKAIGLSALFNTPIAVIIGLITSGSNLPEPYSLINIAKSKKTYIVNEKLNKSESVIFIEEWEELPTDSIYLDVPYEKRIIENLFTENLPLDKEISRSFQAPLLSAPFDGKVGGISLSSLSWNSKLANELMKIIQLMVPPEYRDIDPPKKSTTGIDFDSNGFQYRIAERPKSGQIILSKLYSENYNKLYESLIKRNNFEGEYSLFSSIKVNEGSRRQKILELFRNFTRTEVTLSDIDQLLTENDMYIRPLLKLIDEDLWIQIVRAHYNNPK
;
A
#
# COMPACT_ATOMS: atom_id res chain seq x y z
N MET A 1 25.95 -2.38 -17.26
CA MET A 1 26.12 -1.03 -16.68
C MET A 1 24.82 -0.71 -15.95
N LYS A 2 24.84 -0.61 -14.62
CA LYS A 2 23.63 -0.40 -13.81
C LYS A 2 23.09 1.01 -14.10
N ASP A 3 21.94 1.11 -14.78
CA ASP A 3 21.15 2.33 -14.84
C ASP A 3 20.77 2.72 -13.41
N LYS A 4 21.55 3.61 -12.79
CA LYS A 4 21.07 4.42 -11.68
C LYS A 4 20.03 5.36 -12.28
N MET A 5 18.78 4.92 -12.37
CA MET A 5 17.67 5.86 -12.25
C MET A 5 17.95 6.65 -10.97
N ALA A 6 18.14 7.95 -11.11
CA ALA A 6 18.23 8.85 -9.99
C ALA A 6 16.87 8.79 -9.27
N ASN A 7 16.72 7.85 -8.34
CA ASN A 7 15.67 7.87 -7.33
C ASN A 7 15.95 9.10 -6.46
N GLN A 8 15.49 10.26 -6.93
CA GLN A 8 15.06 11.32 -6.04
C GLN A 8 13.90 10.70 -5.25
N GLY A 9 14.24 10.02 -4.14
CA GLY A 9 13.25 9.39 -3.28
C GLY A 9 12.18 10.42 -2.91
N LEU A 10 10.93 9.99 -2.86
CA LEU A 10 9.84 10.84 -2.41
C LEU A 10 10.20 11.47 -1.07
N ARG A 11 9.80 12.72 -0.87
CA ARG A 11 9.82 13.31 0.47
C ARG A 11 8.73 12.64 1.28
N LEU A 12 8.93 12.51 2.59
CA LEU A 12 7.92 11.91 3.46
C LEU A 12 6.57 12.64 3.37
N ASN A 13 6.62 13.97 3.24
CA ASN A 13 5.43 14.82 3.03
C ASN A 13 4.71 14.56 1.70
N ASP A 14 5.41 14.01 0.70
CA ASP A 14 4.81 13.66 -0.59
C ASP A 14 4.22 12.24 -0.56
N TYR A 15 4.72 11.37 0.31
CA TYR A 15 4.36 9.95 0.33
C TYR A 15 3.06 9.67 1.11
N TYR A 16 2.85 10.37 2.23
CA TYR A 16 1.68 10.15 3.10
C TYR A 16 0.76 11.36 3.26
N LEU A 17 -0.53 11.04 3.35
CA LEU A 17 -1.60 12.02 3.53
C LEU A 17 -1.61 12.67 4.89
N TRP A 18 -1.30 11.93 5.97
CA TRP A 18 -1.32 12.49 7.32
C TRP A 18 -0.34 13.65 7.51
N LYS A 19 0.73 13.72 6.71
CA LYS A 19 1.68 14.85 6.68
C LYS A 19 1.12 16.14 6.05
N LYS A 20 -0.03 16.08 5.38
CA LYS A 20 -0.72 17.26 4.84
C LYS A 20 -1.44 18.07 5.92
N TYR A 21 -1.70 17.44 7.07
CA TYR A 21 -2.34 18.06 8.21
C TYR A 21 -1.28 18.51 9.24
N PRO A 22 -1.62 19.44 10.16
CA PRO A 22 -0.73 19.78 11.27
C PRO A 22 -0.40 18.53 12.11
N THR A 23 0.85 18.10 12.08
CA THR A 23 1.36 16.92 12.80
C THR A 23 2.66 17.26 13.51
N TYR A 24 2.88 16.63 14.67
CA TYR A 24 4.08 16.78 15.48
C TYR A 24 5.07 15.63 15.26
N ALA A 25 4.59 14.50 14.73
CA ALA A 25 5.39 13.32 14.42
C ALA A 25 6.31 13.57 13.22
N GLU A 26 7.59 13.19 13.32
CA GLU A 26 8.50 13.16 12.17
C GLU A 26 8.20 11.93 11.31
N PHE A 27 8.04 10.74 11.90
CA PHE A 27 7.77 9.47 11.23
C PHE A 27 6.43 8.84 11.65
N PRO A 28 5.90 7.84 10.90
CA PRO A 28 4.64 7.18 11.25
C PRO A 28 4.60 6.57 12.67
N TRP A 29 5.74 6.12 13.19
CA TRP A 29 5.84 5.53 14.53
C TRP A 29 5.93 6.56 15.66
N ASP A 30 6.16 7.84 15.34
CA ASP A 30 6.18 8.93 16.32
C ASP A 30 4.78 9.50 16.59
N ARG A 31 3.77 9.05 15.82
CA ARG A 31 2.39 9.53 15.91
C ARG A 31 1.77 9.15 17.25
N LYS A 32 1.18 10.14 17.93
CA LYS A 32 0.60 10.00 19.28
C LYS A 32 -0.85 10.46 19.34
N TYR A 33 -1.24 11.43 18.51
CA TYR A 33 -2.54 12.09 18.62
C TYR A 33 -3.52 11.53 17.60
N LEU A 34 -4.34 10.57 18.03
CA LEU A 34 -5.33 9.86 17.18
C LEU A 34 -6.26 10.79 16.39
N ASN A 35 -6.58 11.98 16.91
CA ASN A 35 -7.51 12.91 16.27
C ASN A 35 -6.89 13.73 15.12
N VAL A 36 -5.57 13.89 15.06
CA VAL A 36 -4.89 14.78 14.09
C VAL A 36 -3.81 14.09 13.24
N GLU A 37 -3.22 12.99 13.69
CA GLU A 37 -2.09 12.33 13.01
C GLU A 37 -2.47 11.02 12.28
N PHE A 38 -3.72 10.57 12.44
CA PHE A 38 -4.20 9.30 11.90
C PHE A 38 -5.35 9.54 10.93
N LEU A 39 -5.40 8.71 9.90
CA LEU A 39 -6.47 8.66 8.90
C LEU A 39 -7.71 7.99 9.50
N GLU A 40 -8.91 8.28 8.99
CA GLU A 40 -10.18 7.74 9.52
C GLU A 40 -10.22 6.21 9.52
N TYR A 41 -9.71 5.55 8.48
CA TYR A 41 -9.63 4.09 8.47
C TYR A 41 -8.67 3.56 9.56
N GLU A 42 -7.56 4.26 9.82
CA GLU A 42 -6.62 3.91 10.89
C GLU A 42 -7.29 4.09 12.27
N LYS A 43 -8.03 5.19 12.46
CA LYS A 43 -8.76 5.46 13.71
C LYS A 43 -9.79 4.38 14.02
N LYS A 44 -10.59 3.98 13.03
CA LYS A 44 -11.58 2.89 13.20
C LYS A 44 -10.91 1.59 13.62
N ARG A 45 -9.79 1.27 12.99
CA ARG A 45 -9.03 0.05 13.28
C ARG A 45 -8.42 0.10 14.67
N VAL A 46 -7.78 1.20 15.05
CA VAL A 46 -7.24 1.41 16.40
C VAL A 46 -8.34 1.26 17.44
N ALA A 47 -9.50 1.90 17.25
CA ALA A 47 -10.62 1.81 18.19
C ALA A 47 -11.10 0.36 18.37
N LYS A 48 -11.30 -0.38 17.27
CA LYS A 48 -11.71 -1.80 17.31
C LYS A 48 -10.69 -2.67 18.05
N VAL A 49 -9.40 -2.49 17.75
CA VAL A 49 -8.33 -3.30 18.36
C VAL A 49 -8.13 -2.94 19.83
N GLU A 50 -8.23 -1.67 20.22
CA GLU A 50 -8.12 -1.27 21.62
C GLU A 50 -9.26 -1.81 22.49
N GLU A 51 -10.49 -1.85 21.96
CA GLU A 51 -11.61 -2.48 22.64
C GLU A 51 -11.37 -3.98 22.84
N TRP A 52 -10.97 -4.68 21.77
CA TRP A 52 -10.60 -6.08 21.84
C TRP A 52 -9.43 -6.33 22.81
N TYR A 53 -8.41 -5.47 22.81
CA TYR A 53 -7.23 -5.58 23.67
C TYR A 53 -7.58 -5.42 25.16
N LYS A 54 -8.55 -4.56 25.49
CA LYS A 54 -9.08 -4.45 26.86
C LYS A 54 -9.74 -5.76 27.31
N ASN A 55 -10.46 -6.44 26.41
CA ASN A 55 -11.08 -7.73 26.70
C ASN A 55 -10.03 -8.84 26.83
N PHE A 56 -9.03 -8.87 25.93
CA PHE A 56 -7.87 -9.76 26.04
C PHE A 56 -7.17 -9.63 27.39
N ASN A 57 -6.87 -8.42 27.84
CA ASN A 57 -6.19 -8.20 29.13
C ASN A 57 -7.00 -8.71 30.32
N LYS A 58 -8.34 -8.63 30.26
CA LYS A 58 -9.25 -9.13 31.30
C LYS A 58 -9.54 -10.64 31.24
N SER A 59 -9.32 -11.27 30.09
CA SER A 59 -9.61 -12.69 29.89
C SER A 59 -8.69 -13.61 30.72
N GLN A 60 -9.19 -14.79 31.07
CA GLN A 60 -8.47 -15.81 31.84
C GLN A 60 -7.58 -16.68 30.94
N ASN A 61 -6.68 -17.45 31.55
CA ASN A 61 -5.87 -18.43 30.82
C ASN A 61 -6.76 -19.48 30.13
N ASP A 62 -6.40 -19.86 28.91
CA ASP A 62 -7.13 -20.77 28.01
C ASP A 62 -8.55 -20.32 27.63
N GLN A 63 -8.92 -19.07 27.94
CA GLN A 63 -10.19 -18.52 27.50
C GLN A 63 -10.17 -18.24 25.99
N PRO A 64 -11.17 -18.71 25.22
CA PRO A 64 -11.32 -18.34 23.82
C PRO A 64 -11.48 -16.82 23.66
N LEU A 65 -10.87 -16.28 22.62
CA LEU A 65 -10.92 -14.86 22.29
C LEU A 65 -11.84 -14.63 21.09
N GLU A 66 -12.48 -13.47 21.05
CA GLU A 66 -13.27 -13.05 19.89
C GLU A 66 -12.38 -12.86 18.65
N GLU A 67 -12.98 -13.06 17.48
CA GLU A 67 -12.34 -12.86 16.20
C GLU A 67 -11.80 -11.43 16.06
N ILE A 68 -10.57 -11.30 15.58
CA ILE A 68 -9.91 -10.00 15.38
C ILE A 68 -8.94 -10.07 14.21
N SER A 69 -8.79 -8.95 13.51
CA SER A 69 -7.79 -8.82 12.46
C SER A 69 -6.64 -7.93 12.92
N LEU A 70 -5.40 -8.41 12.85
CA LEU A 70 -4.19 -7.74 13.34
C LEU A 70 -3.09 -7.73 12.27
N TYR A 71 -2.24 -6.71 12.27
CA TYR A 71 -1.05 -6.72 11.42
C TYR A 71 0.04 -7.57 12.06
N VAL A 72 0.72 -8.36 11.25
CA VAL A 72 1.92 -9.09 11.65
C VAL A 72 3.10 -8.13 11.57
N VAL A 73 3.85 -7.98 12.65
CA VAL A 73 5.08 -7.18 12.68
C VAL A 73 6.24 -8.09 13.04
N PRO A 74 7.43 -7.94 12.41
CA PRO A 74 8.58 -8.73 12.79
C PRO A 74 8.87 -8.60 14.29
N LEU A 75 9.09 -9.75 14.92
CA LEU A 75 9.38 -9.89 16.34
C LEU A 75 10.71 -10.61 16.47
N SER A 76 11.58 -10.05 17.29
CA SER A 76 12.78 -10.73 17.76
C SER A 76 12.73 -10.78 19.28
N ALA A 77 13.14 -11.91 19.84
CA ALA A 77 13.15 -12.12 21.27
C ALA A 77 14.49 -12.71 21.68
N ASP A 78 14.92 -12.38 22.90
CA ASP A 78 16.11 -12.98 23.49
C ASP A 78 16.00 -14.52 23.50
N SER A 79 17.15 -15.20 23.40
CA SER A 79 17.19 -16.67 23.35
C SER A 79 16.46 -17.34 24.52
N SER A 80 16.45 -16.72 25.70
CA SER A 80 15.70 -17.22 26.87
C SER A 80 14.19 -17.26 26.66
N TRP A 81 13.62 -16.25 26.00
CA TRP A 81 12.21 -16.21 25.66
C TRP A 81 11.86 -17.28 24.63
N ASN A 82 12.68 -17.43 23.59
CA ASN A 82 12.48 -18.46 22.57
C ASN A 82 12.48 -19.87 23.17
N VAL A 83 13.40 -20.15 24.11
CA VAL A 83 13.44 -21.43 24.83
C VAL A 83 12.19 -21.64 25.69
N ALA A 84 11.74 -20.61 26.42
CA ALA A 84 10.55 -20.70 27.26
C ALA A 84 9.28 -20.98 26.44
N ILE A 85 9.12 -20.28 25.32
CA ILE A 85 7.98 -20.45 24.40
C ILE A 85 7.97 -21.87 23.82
N GLU A 86 9.10 -22.32 23.25
CA GLU A 86 9.19 -23.65 22.64
C GLU A 86 8.93 -24.76 23.66
N ALA A 87 9.49 -24.65 24.87
CA ALA A 87 9.32 -25.66 25.92
C ALA A 87 7.88 -25.76 26.44
N GLN A 88 7.15 -24.64 26.53
CA GLN A 88 5.79 -24.61 27.07
C GLN A 88 4.70 -24.86 26.02
N THR A 89 4.96 -24.49 24.76
CA THR A 89 3.90 -24.44 23.74
C THR A 89 4.29 -25.05 22.40
N ASN A 90 5.56 -25.46 22.20
CA ASN A 90 6.06 -25.97 20.92
C ASN A 90 5.64 -25.08 19.74
N SER A 91 5.87 -23.77 19.89
CA SER A 91 5.34 -22.72 19.01
C SER A 91 6.38 -21.66 18.70
N LYS A 92 6.19 -20.96 17.59
CA LYS A 92 6.96 -19.78 17.21
C LYS A 92 6.19 -18.51 17.56
N ALA A 93 6.91 -17.50 18.04
CA ALA A 93 6.35 -16.20 18.34
C ALA A 93 6.32 -15.29 17.10
N ILE A 94 5.24 -14.54 16.96
CA ILE A 94 5.06 -13.46 16.00
C ILE A 94 4.59 -12.20 16.72
N GLY A 95 4.95 -11.03 16.19
CA GLY A 95 4.46 -9.76 16.71
C GLY A 95 3.16 -9.41 16.03
N LEU A 96 2.20 -8.89 16.80
CA LEU A 96 0.91 -8.43 16.32
C LEU A 96 0.69 -6.98 16.75
N SER A 97 0.03 -6.18 15.91
CA SER A 97 -0.26 -4.77 16.19
C SER A 97 -1.55 -4.32 15.51
N ALA A 98 -2.17 -3.25 16.03
CA ALA A 98 -3.29 -2.59 15.36
C ALA A 98 -2.88 -2.01 14.01
N LEU A 99 -1.66 -1.47 13.90
CA LEU A 99 -1.08 -0.88 12.69
C LEU A 99 0.34 -1.42 12.47
N PHE A 100 0.75 -1.57 11.21
CA PHE A 100 2.09 -2.07 10.86
C PHE A 100 3.22 -1.05 11.07
N ASN A 101 2.87 0.24 11.15
CA ASN A 101 3.80 1.37 11.15
C ASN A 101 3.80 2.20 12.44
N THR A 102 2.96 1.86 13.42
CA THR A 102 2.82 2.57 14.70
C THR A 102 2.58 1.56 15.83
N PRO A 103 3.23 1.70 17.00
CA PRO A 103 3.18 0.69 18.07
C PRO A 103 1.91 0.84 18.92
N ILE A 104 0.75 0.45 18.38
CA ILE A 104 -0.54 0.54 19.08
C ILE A 104 -1.07 -0.87 19.34
N ALA A 105 -1.37 -1.16 20.61
CA ALA A 105 -1.88 -2.45 21.07
C ALA A 105 -1.04 -3.63 20.55
N VAL A 106 0.26 -3.62 20.88
CA VAL A 106 1.19 -4.68 20.47
C VAL A 106 1.08 -5.92 21.35
N ILE A 107 1.12 -7.09 20.72
CA ILE A 107 0.85 -8.37 21.37
C ILE A 107 1.72 -9.46 20.74
N ILE A 108 2.05 -10.48 21.52
CA ILE A 108 2.72 -11.68 21.03
C ILE A 108 1.67 -12.71 20.61
N GLY A 109 1.73 -13.13 19.35
CA GLY A 109 1.01 -14.30 18.86
C GLY A 109 1.91 -15.54 18.87
N LEU A 110 1.35 -16.71 19.16
CA LEU A 110 2.01 -18.00 19.10
C LEU A 110 1.35 -18.86 18.02
N ILE A 111 2.17 -19.40 17.12
CA ILE A 111 1.73 -20.35 16.08
C ILE A 111 2.53 -21.64 16.26
N THR A 112 1.85 -22.78 16.26
CA THR A 112 2.47 -24.10 16.45
C THR A 112 3.61 -24.35 15.46
N SER A 113 4.73 -24.82 15.98
CA SER A 113 5.93 -25.15 15.20
C SER A 113 5.58 -26.18 14.11
N GLY A 114 5.92 -25.86 12.86
CA GLY A 114 5.59 -26.67 11.68
C GLY A 114 4.42 -26.15 10.85
N SER A 115 3.63 -25.21 11.38
CA SER A 115 2.59 -24.51 10.62
C SER A 115 3.17 -23.38 9.76
N ASN A 116 2.44 -22.97 8.73
CA ASN A 116 2.79 -21.79 7.94
C ASN A 116 2.72 -20.54 8.83
N LEU A 117 3.75 -19.69 8.73
CA LEU A 117 3.76 -18.39 9.39
C LEU A 117 3.25 -17.32 8.42
N PRO A 118 2.47 -16.35 8.90
CA PRO A 118 2.08 -15.22 8.08
C PRO A 118 3.30 -14.36 7.71
N GLU A 119 3.24 -13.73 6.56
CA GLU A 119 4.32 -12.87 6.10
C GLU A 119 4.38 -11.57 6.93
N PRO A 120 5.58 -10.99 7.12
CA PRO A 120 5.71 -9.69 7.77
C PRO A 120 4.86 -8.60 7.11
N TYR A 121 4.26 -7.73 7.93
CA TYR A 121 3.39 -6.62 7.55
C TYR A 121 2.09 -7.01 6.83
N SER A 122 1.77 -8.31 6.75
CA SER A 122 0.46 -8.78 6.31
C SER A 122 -0.61 -8.46 7.35
N LEU A 123 -1.83 -8.26 6.87
CA LEU A 123 -3.01 -8.22 7.70
C LEU A 123 -3.59 -9.63 7.77
N ILE A 124 -3.75 -10.18 8.97
CA ILE A 124 -4.36 -11.49 9.17
C ILE A 124 -5.67 -11.37 9.95
N ASN A 125 -6.63 -12.22 9.62
CA ASN A 125 -7.80 -12.45 10.45
C ASN A 125 -7.56 -13.66 11.34
N ILE A 126 -7.73 -13.50 12.66
CA ILE A 126 -7.56 -14.56 13.64
C ILE A 126 -8.96 -15.06 14.01
N ALA A 127 -9.38 -16.15 13.34
CA ALA A 127 -10.71 -16.71 13.49
C ALA A 127 -10.88 -17.52 14.78
N LYS A 128 -9.82 -18.23 15.20
CA LYS A 128 -9.80 -18.97 16.47
C LYS A 128 -8.50 -18.74 17.21
N SER A 129 -8.63 -18.30 18.45
CA SER A 129 -7.51 -18.13 19.35
C SER A 129 -7.95 -18.18 20.81
N LYS A 130 -6.97 -18.37 21.68
CA LYS A 130 -7.15 -18.32 23.13
C LYS A 130 -6.02 -17.56 23.79
N LYS A 131 -6.29 -16.96 24.94
CA LYS A 131 -5.23 -16.35 25.75
C LYS A 131 -4.41 -17.42 26.45
N THR A 132 -3.10 -17.24 26.49
CA THR A 132 -2.21 -18.04 27.33
C THR A 132 -1.12 -17.18 27.95
N TYR A 133 -0.33 -17.77 28.84
CA TYR A 133 0.77 -17.10 29.52
C TYR A 133 2.05 -17.89 29.31
N ILE A 134 3.14 -17.17 29.03
CA ILE A 134 4.48 -17.75 28.97
C ILE A 134 5.29 -17.24 30.13
N VAL A 135 5.85 -18.17 30.91
CA VAL A 135 6.72 -17.83 32.04
C VAL A 135 8.17 -18.08 31.64
N ASN A 136 9.00 -17.03 31.68
CA ASN A 136 10.44 -17.15 31.54
C ASN A 136 11.06 -17.19 32.94
N GLU A 137 11.30 -18.41 33.43
CA GLU A 137 11.87 -18.66 34.76
C GLU A 137 13.25 -18.01 34.92
N LYS A 138 14.08 -18.00 33.86
CA LYS A 138 15.42 -17.42 33.89
C LYS A 138 15.41 -15.92 34.14
N LEU A 139 14.43 -15.21 33.58
CA LEU A 139 14.25 -13.77 33.78
C LEU A 139 13.29 -13.45 34.92
N ASN A 140 12.63 -14.45 35.51
CA ASN A 140 11.52 -14.30 36.45
C ASN A 140 10.45 -13.33 35.93
N LYS A 141 10.06 -13.49 34.65
CA LYS A 141 9.06 -12.67 33.96
C LYS A 141 7.98 -13.54 33.34
N SER A 142 6.79 -12.98 33.18
CA SER A 142 5.68 -13.63 32.48
C SER A 142 5.09 -12.68 31.45
N GLU A 143 4.67 -13.21 30.30
CA GLU A 143 3.93 -12.46 29.28
C GLU A 143 2.58 -13.09 28.96
N SER A 144 1.59 -12.23 28.70
CA SER A 144 0.30 -12.63 28.14
C SER A 144 0.42 -12.71 26.63
N VAL A 145 0.04 -13.84 26.05
CA VAL A 145 0.17 -14.09 24.61
C VAL A 145 -1.12 -14.68 24.04
N ILE A 146 -1.27 -14.59 22.73
CA ILE A 146 -2.40 -15.18 22.00
C ILE A 146 -1.91 -16.49 21.39
N PHE A 147 -2.53 -17.61 21.73
CA PHE A 147 -2.32 -18.87 21.01
C PHE A 147 -3.27 -18.91 19.81
N ILE A 148 -2.71 -18.90 18.60
CA ILE A 148 -3.46 -18.80 17.34
C ILE A 148 -3.66 -20.20 16.77
N GLU A 149 -4.92 -20.60 16.64
CA GLU A 149 -5.30 -21.92 16.13
C GLU A 149 -5.69 -21.86 14.66
N GLU A 150 -6.42 -20.80 14.28
CA GLU A 150 -6.91 -20.61 12.91
C GLU A 150 -6.77 -19.15 12.52
N TRP A 151 -6.12 -18.92 11.38
CA TRP A 151 -5.96 -17.60 10.79
C TRP A 151 -5.98 -17.69 9.27
N GLU A 152 -6.34 -16.58 8.64
CA GLU A 152 -6.25 -16.39 7.20
C GLU A 152 -5.62 -15.02 6.89
N GLU A 153 -4.93 -14.92 5.76
CA GLU A 153 -4.44 -13.64 5.29
C GLU A 153 -5.57 -12.84 4.63
N LEU A 154 -5.75 -11.59 5.04
CA LEU A 154 -6.69 -10.68 4.41
C LEU A 154 -6.02 -9.91 3.28
N PRO A 155 -6.78 -9.50 2.24
CA PRO A 155 -6.30 -8.54 1.26
C PRO A 155 -5.74 -7.28 1.96
N THR A 156 -4.61 -6.78 1.46
CA THR A 156 -3.85 -5.67 2.07
C THR A 156 -4.65 -4.37 2.15
N ASP A 157 -5.68 -4.24 1.31
CA ASP A 157 -6.57 -3.10 1.16
C ASP A 157 -7.94 -3.26 1.86
N SER A 158 -8.21 -4.40 2.49
CA SER A 158 -9.50 -4.67 3.13
C SER A 158 -9.87 -3.64 4.21
N ILE A 159 -8.88 -3.02 4.85
CA ILE A 159 -9.04 -1.93 5.84
C ILE A 159 -9.80 -0.70 5.31
N TYR A 160 -9.76 -0.43 4.01
CA TYR A 160 -10.46 0.72 3.43
C TYR A 160 -11.97 0.45 3.30
N LEU A 161 -12.41 -0.81 3.34
CA LEU A 161 -13.81 -1.20 3.17
C LEU A 161 -14.66 -0.92 4.42
N ASP A 162 -14.02 -0.72 5.58
CA ASP A 162 -14.67 -0.38 6.85
C ASP A 162 -15.17 1.08 6.89
N VAL A 163 -14.80 1.91 5.91
CA VAL A 163 -15.19 3.33 5.82
C VAL A 163 -16.24 3.55 4.73
N PRO A 164 -17.32 4.34 4.96
CA PRO A 164 -18.40 4.55 3.99
C PRO A 164 -17.95 4.95 2.58
N TYR A 165 -18.80 4.62 1.60
CA TYR A 165 -18.59 4.84 0.18
C TYR A 165 -19.39 6.05 -0.33
N GLU A 166 -18.79 6.87 -1.20
CA GLU A 166 -19.49 7.92 -1.93
C GLU A 166 -19.30 7.76 -3.44
N LYS A 167 -20.41 7.75 -4.19
CA LYS A 167 -20.38 7.54 -5.65
C LYS A 167 -19.83 8.78 -6.37
N ARG A 168 -18.99 8.57 -7.39
CA ARG A 168 -18.53 9.53 -8.43
C ARG A 168 -17.41 10.53 -8.09
N ILE A 169 -16.68 10.36 -6.99
CA ILE A 169 -15.55 11.27 -6.64
C ILE A 169 -14.42 11.23 -7.69
N ILE A 170 -14.12 10.05 -8.24
CA ILE A 170 -12.96 9.85 -9.13
C ILE A 170 -13.20 10.47 -10.51
N GLU A 171 -14.42 10.40 -11.03
CA GLU A 171 -14.76 11.04 -12.31
C GLU A 171 -14.64 12.57 -12.21
N ASN A 172 -15.25 13.13 -11.16
CA ASN A 172 -15.24 14.56 -10.88
C ASN A 172 -13.82 15.10 -10.70
N LEU A 173 -12.94 14.35 -10.01
CA LEU A 173 -11.57 14.80 -9.75
C LEU A 173 -10.81 15.15 -11.03
N PHE A 174 -10.90 14.33 -12.09
CA PHE A 174 -10.22 14.64 -13.35
C PHE A 174 -10.99 15.61 -14.22
N THR A 175 -12.33 15.50 -14.30
CA THR A 175 -13.12 16.38 -15.16
C THR A 175 -13.19 17.82 -14.66
N GLU A 176 -13.07 18.04 -13.35
CA GLU A 176 -13.15 19.39 -12.75
C GLU A 176 -11.78 20.06 -12.64
N ASN A 177 -10.68 19.30 -12.68
CA ASN A 177 -9.34 19.83 -12.40
C ASN A 177 -8.34 19.72 -13.56
N LEU A 178 -8.67 18.98 -14.63
CA LEU A 178 -7.90 19.01 -15.87
C LEU A 178 -8.69 19.77 -16.94
N PRO A 179 -8.07 20.72 -17.67
CA PRO A 179 -8.72 21.44 -18.78
C PRO A 179 -8.81 20.54 -20.03
N LEU A 180 -9.34 19.33 -19.87
CA LEU A 180 -9.40 18.29 -20.88
C LEU A 180 -10.84 17.90 -21.18
N ASP A 181 -11.06 17.40 -22.39
CA ASP A 181 -12.34 16.80 -22.74
C ASP A 181 -12.68 15.64 -21.80
N LYS A 182 -13.98 15.49 -21.51
CA LYS A 182 -14.48 14.50 -20.57
C LYS A 182 -13.99 13.07 -20.86
N GLU A 183 -13.87 12.71 -22.13
CA GLU A 183 -13.39 11.40 -22.57
C GLU A 183 -11.89 11.19 -22.30
N ILE A 184 -11.09 12.25 -22.45
CA ILE A 184 -9.65 12.23 -22.14
C ILE A 184 -9.47 12.16 -20.61
N SER A 185 -10.23 12.94 -19.85
CA SER A 185 -10.22 12.89 -18.38
C SER A 185 -10.60 11.51 -17.82
N ARG A 186 -11.54 10.82 -18.46
CA ARG A 186 -11.90 9.42 -18.13
C ARG A 186 -10.77 8.44 -18.43
N SER A 187 -9.98 8.70 -19.47
CA SER A 187 -8.86 7.83 -19.83
C SER A 187 -7.80 7.77 -18.71
N PHE A 188 -7.52 8.87 -18.02
CA PHE A 188 -6.59 8.90 -16.87
C PHE A 188 -7.07 8.11 -15.65
N GLN A 189 -8.38 7.90 -15.53
CA GLN A 189 -8.97 7.12 -14.43
C GLN A 189 -8.80 5.62 -14.65
N ALA A 190 -8.69 5.19 -15.91
CA ALA A 190 -8.73 3.78 -16.26
C ALA A 190 -7.62 2.95 -15.58
N PRO A 191 -6.34 3.37 -15.56
CA PRO A 191 -5.30 2.65 -14.81
C PRO A 191 -5.51 2.64 -13.30
N LEU A 192 -6.16 3.67 -12.73
CA LEU A 192 -6.46 3.76 -11.30
C LEU A 192 -7.57 2.81 -10.87
N LEU A 193 -8.55 2.58 -11.74
CA LEU A 193 -9.73 1.75 -11.48
C LEU A 193 -9.61 0.31 -11.98
N SER A 194 -8.56 0.01 -12.76
CA SER A 194 -8.18 -1.35 -13.16
C SER A 194 -9.31 -2.16 -13.81
N ALA A 195 -10.12 -1.55 -14.69
CA ALA A 195 -11.18 -2.31 -15.37
C ALA A 195 -10.58 -3.40 -16.31
N PRO A 196 -10.99 -4.67 -16.23
CA PRO A 196 -10.40 -5.72 -17.05
C PRO A 196 -10.79 -5.57 -18.52
N PHE A 197 -9.86 -5.81 -19.46
CA PHE A 197 -10.17 -5.88 -20.89
C PHE A 197 -10.28 -7.32 -21.42
N ASP A 198 -9.79 -8.35 -20.73
CA ASP A 198 -9.77 -9.72 -21.31
C ASP A 198 -9.76 -10.90 -20.30
N GLY A 199 -10.22 -10.72 -19.06
CA GLY A 199 -10.54 -11.83 -18.13
C GLY A 199 -9.41 -12.80 -17.72
N LYS A 200 -8.17 -12.64 -18.19
CA LYS A 200 -7.01 -13.51 -17.90
C LYS A 200 -5.88 -12.83 -17.11
N VAL A 201 -5.70 -11.52 -17.30
CA VAL A 201 -4.74 -10.65 -16.60
C VAL A 201 -5.52 -9.38 -16.23
N GLY A 202 -5.52 -8.99 -14.96
CA GLY A 202 -6.20 -7.78 -14.51
C GLY A 202 -5.36 -6.51 -14.71
N GLY A 203 -5.98 -5.34 -14.69
CA GLY A 203 -5.30 -4.04 -14.84
C GLY A 203 -5.36 -3.43 -16.24
N ILE A 204 -5.16 -2.11 -16.32
CA ILE A 204 -5.19 -1.32 -17.56
C ILE A 204 -3.83 -0.68 -17.81
N SER A 205 -3.32 -0.83 -19.03
CA SER A 205 -2.16 -0.08 -19.49
C SER A 205 -2.60 1.15 -20.28
N LEU A 206 -2.10 2.31 -19.86
CA LEU A 206 -2.21 3.57 -20.58
C LEU A 206 -0.82 4.00 -21.03
N SER A 207 -0.69 4.34 -22.31
CA SER A 207 0.52 4.93 -22.87
C SER A 207 0.26 6.32 -23.41
N SER A 208 1.02 7.30 -22.94
CA SER A 208 1.04 8.65 -23.49
C SER A 208 2.34 8.94 -24.24
N LEU A 209 2.28 9.78 -25.27
CA LEU A 209 3.47 10.36 -25.88
C LEU A 209 3.77 11.72 -25.22
N SER A 210 5.03 12.01 -24.90
CA SER A 210 5.46 13.27 -24.29
C SER A 210 6.79 13.76 -24.89
N TRP A 211 6.99 15.06 -24.99
CA TRP A 211 8.25 15.73 -25.33
C TRP A 211 8.99 16.21 -24.07
N ASN A 212 8.25 16.48 -23.00
CA ASN A 212 8.70 17.05 -21.75
C ASN A 212 8.76 15.99 -20.65
N SER A 213 9.98 15.56 -20.37
CA SER A 213 10.27 14.58 -19.33
C SER A 213 9.82 15.01 -17.93
N LYS A 214 9.83 16.30 -17.61
CA LYS A 214 9.50 16.78 -16.25
C LYS A 214 8.01 16.67 -15.98
N LEU A 215 7.22 17.21 -16.91
CA LEU A 215 5.76 17.12 -16.92
C LEU A 215 5.30 15.66 -16.79
N ALA A 216 5.79 14.78 -17.66
CA ALA A 216 5.44 13.36 -17.62
C ALA A 216 5.79 12.73 -16.28
N ASN A 217 7.02 12.92 -15.78
CA ASN A 217 7.44 12.32 -14.51
C ASN A 217 6.61 12.80 -13.30
N GLU A 218 6.25 14.09 -13.25
CA GLU A 218 5.41 14.64 -12.18
C GLU A 218 3.97 14.10 -12.25
N LEU A 219 3.36 14.04 -13.43
CA LEU A 219 2.03 13.47 -13.60
C LEU A 219 1.99 11.98 -13.17
N MET A 220 2.99 11.20 -13.59
CA MET A 220 3.12 9.80 -13.21
C MET A 220 3.30 9.61 -11.71
N LYS A 221 4.04 10.52 -11.05
CA LYS A 221 4.16 10.55 -9.59
C LYS A 221 2.81 10.82 -8.94
N ILE A 222 2.04 11.77 -9.44
CA ILE A 222 0.73 12.14 -8.88
C ILE A 222 -0.28 11.00 -9.00
N ILE A 223 -0.35 10.38 -10.18
CA ILE A 223 -1.21 9.22 -10.43
C ILE A 223 -0.90 8.07 -9.45
N GLN A 224 0.38 7.82 -9.15
CA GLN A 224 0.77 6.83 -8.14
C GLN A 224 0.36 7.22 -6.72
N LEU A 225 0.35 8.52 -6.39
CA LEU A 225 -0.10 8.98 -5.07
C LEU A 225 -1.63 8.95 -4.93
N MET A 226 -2.36 8.87 -6.05
CA MET A 226 -3.83 8.75 -6.04
C MET A 226 -4.31 7.40 -5.55
N VAL A 227 -3.53 6.32 -5.64
CA VAL A 227 -3.89 5.00 -5.12
C VAL A 227 -3.31 4.77 -3.71
N PRO A 228 -3.87 3.86 -2.89
CA PRO A 228 -3.28 3.45 -1.61
C PRO A 228 -1.80 3.04 -1.71
N PRO A 229 -0.99 3.21 -0.65
CA PRO A 229 0.43 2.80 -0.65
C PRO A 229 0.68 1.35 -1.04
N GLU A 230 -0.24 0.43 -0.70
CA GLU A 230 -0.18 -1.00 -1.02
C GLU A 230 -0.19 -1.28 -2.53
N TYR A 231 -0.77 -0.38 -3.33
CA TYR A 231 -0.91 -0.51 -4.78
C TYR A 231 0.26 0.10 -5.55
N ARG A 232 1.19 0.80 -4.87
CA ARG A 232 2.22 1.61 -5.54
C ARG A 232 3.47 0.80 -5.80
N ASP A 233 4.05 1.03 -6.97
CA ASP A 233 5.42 0.62 -7.32
C ASP A 233 6.45 1.72 -6.99
N ILE A 234 6.13 2.59 -6.02
CA ILE A 234 7.03 3.63 -5.54
C ILE A 234 7.40 3.34 -4.09
N ASP A 235 8.70 3.17 -3.85
CA ASP A 235 9.23 3.00 -2.51
C ASP A 235 9.00 4.23 -1.63
N PRO A 236 8.77 4.05 -0.32
CA PRO A 236 8.81 5.14 0.64
C PRO A 236 10.20 5.81 0.67
N PRO A 237 10.32 7.03 1.22
CA PRO A 237 11.59 7.68 1.48
C PRO A 237 12.61 6.73 2.14
N LYS A 238 13.88 6.77 1.70
CA LYS A 238 14.93 5.86 2.22
C LYS A 238 15.12 5.90 3.74
N LYS A 239 14.87 7.05 4.37
CA LYS A 239 14.99 7.19 5.83
C LYS A 239 13.89 6.46 6.60
N SER A 240 12.74 6.21 5.97
CA SER A 240 11.62 5.54 6.61
C SER A 240 11.50 4.06 6.25
N THR A 241 12.13 3.63 5.15
CA THR A 241 12.12 2.22 4.73
C THR A 241 12.77 1.26 5.73
N THR A 242 13.72 1.72 6.55
CA THR A 242 14.37 0.85 7.55
C THR A 242 13.47 0.51 8.73
N GLY A 243 12.44 1.32 8.98
CA GLY A 243 11.62 1.21 10.17
C GLY A 243 12.36 1.60 11.46
N ILE A 244 11.72 1.32 12.58
CA ILE A 244 12.28 1.44 13.93
C ILE A 244 12.05 0.13 14.68
N ASP A 245 13.01 -0.22 15.52
CA ASP A 245 12.85 -1.27 16.51
C ASP A 245 12.50 -0.65 17.87
N PHE A 246 11.56 -1.24 18.59
CA PHE A 246 11.27 -0.87 19.97
C PHE A 246 11.14 -2.11 20.86
N ASP A 247 11.63 -2.00 22.10
CA ASP A 247 11.56 -3.07 23.08
C ASP A 247 10.28 -2.97 23.92
N SER A 248 9.65 -4.12 24.13
CA SER A 248 8.60 -4.31 25.12
C SER A 248 8.85 -5.63 25.85
N ASN A 249 9.33 -5.52 27.09
CA ASN A 249 9.58 -6.66 28.00
C ASN A 249 10.57 -7.72 27.47
N GLY A 250 11.61 -7.31 26.73
CA GLY A 250 12.59 -8.23 26.15
C GLY A 250 12.16 -8.85 24.82
N PHE A 251 11.11 -8.29 24.23
CA PHE A 251 10.68 -8.54 22.86
C PHE A 251 10.86 -7.27 22.05
N GLN A 252 11.66 -7.37 20.99
CA GLN A 252 11.96 -6.27 20.08
C GLN A 252 11.08 -6.40 18.84
N TYR A 253 10.14 -5.45 18.73
CA TYR A 253 9.20 -5.33 17.61
C TYR A 253 9.78 -4.38 16.57
N ARG A 254 9.63 -4.74 15.30
CA ARG A 254 10.03 -3.88 14.19
C ARG A 254 8.81 -3.38 13.43
N ILE A 255 8.60 -2.08 13.45
CA ILE A 255 7.56 -1.41 12.66
C ILE A 255 8.22 -0.65 11.52
N ALA A 256 7.57 -0.62 10.36
CA ALA A 256 8.13 -0.04 9.16
C ALA A 256 7.11 0.76 8.38
N GLU A 257 7.61 1.60 7.49
CA GLU A 257 6.76 2.43 6.65
C GLU A 257 6.15 1.67 5.47
N ARG A 258 6.84 0.66 4.95
CA ARG A 258 6.38 -0.05 3.76
C ARG A 258 5.32 -1.09 4.14
N PRO A 259 4.07 -0.95 3.70
CA PRO A 259 3.09 -2.03 3.86
C PRO A 259 3.45 -3.22 2.97
N LYS A 260 2.83 -4.38 3.23
CA LYS A 260 2.88 -5.51 2.30
C LYS A 260 2.22 -5.10 0.97
N SER A 261 2.92 -5.33 -0.14
CA SER A 261 2.34 -5.15 -1.48
C SER A 261 1.30 -6.22 -1.74
N GLY A 262 0.13 -5.83 -2.24
CA GLY A 262 -0.98 -6.73 -2.52
C GLY A 262 -0.94 -7.34 -3.93
N GLN A 263 -2.06 -7.94 -4.32
CA GLN A 263 -2.30 -8.47 -5.68
C GLN A 263 -2.78 -7.38 -6.66
N ILE A 264 -2.76 -6.11 -6.26
CA ILE A 264 -3.14 -4.99 -7.12
C ILE A 264 -1.96 -4.04 -7.15
N ILE A 265 -1.44 -3.78 -8.34
CA ILE A 265 -0.30 -2.88 -8.56
C ILE A 265 -0.63 -1.90 -9.68
N LEU A 266 -0.45 -0.62 -9.38
CA LEU A 266 -0.26 0.40 -10.38
C LEU A 266 1.25 0.64 -10.50
N SER A 267 1.82 0.44 -11.68
CA SER A 267 3.20 0.77 -11.99
C SER A 267 3.29 1.94 -12.95
N LYS A 268 4.49 2.51 -13.05
CA LYS A 268 4.78 3.65 -13.92
C LYS A 268 6.04 3.43 -14.75
N LEU A 269 6.02 3.85 -16.01
CA LEU A 269 7.20 3.84 -16.87
C LEU A 269 7.36 5.13 -17.68
N TYR A 270 8.40 5.91 -17.38
CA TYR A 270 8.90 6.90 -18.33
C TYR A 270 10.07 6.30 -19.12
N SER A 271 10.02 6.37 -20.45
CA SER A 271 11.08 5.81 -21.28
C SER A 271 11.31 6.60 -22.56
N GLU A 272 12.57 6.68 -22.99
CA GLU A 272 12.94 7.23 -24.31
C GLU A 272 12.89 6.21 -25.44
N ASN A 273 12.60 4.94 -25.11
CA ASN A 273 12.57 3.83 -26.04
C ASN A 273 11.43 2.86 -25.67
N TYR A 274 10.73 2.41 -26.71
CA TYR A 274 9.70 1.39 -26.67
C TYR A 274 10.10 0.03 -26.05
N ASN A 275 11.35 -0.40 -26.14
CA ASN A 275 11.77 -1.69 -25.58
C ASN A 275 11.49 -1.80 -24.08
N LYS A 276 11.66 -0.72 -23.32
CA LYS A 276 11.34 -0.70 -21.88
C LYS A 276 9.83 -0.85 -21.62
N LEU A 277 8.99 -0.34 -22.52
CA LEU A 277 7.53 -0.52 -22.45
C LEU A 277 7.18 -1.99 -22.66
N TYR A 278 7.80 -2.63 -23.66
CA TYR A 278 7.59 -4.06 -23.90
C TYR A 278 7.98 -4.92 -22.69
N GLU A 279 9.13 -4.67 -22.07
CA GLU A 279 9.56 -5.38 -20.87
C GLU A 279 8.59 -5.19 -19.69
N SER A 280 8.05 -3.99 -19.52
CA SER A 280 7.08 -3.69 -18.47
C SER A 280 5.73 -4.39 -18.71
N LEU A 281 5.31 -4.49 -19.97
CA LEU A 281 4.10 -5.24 -20.35
C LEU A 281 4.26 -6.76 -20.16
N ILE A 282 5.47 -7.31 -20.36
CA ILE A 282 5.75 -8.71 -20.02
C ILE A 282 5.59 -8.95 -18.52
N LYS A 283 6.12 -8.04 -17.68
CA LYS A 283 5.97 -8.14 -16.22
C LYS A 283 4.50 -8.14 -15.82
N ARG A 284 3.71 -7.21 -16.38
CA ARG A 284 2.25 -7.15 -16.21
C ARG A 284 1.59 -8.49 -16.54
N ASN A 285 1.87 -9.04 -17.73
CA ASN A 285 1.20 -10.25 -18.21
C ASN A 285 1.54 -11.50 -17.38
N ASN A 286 2.67 -11.48 -16.66
CA ASN A 286 3.10 -12.56 -15.78
C ASN A 286 2.77 -12.31 -14.31
N PHE A 287 2.09 -11.21 -13.98
CA PHE A 287 1.74 -10.87 -12.60
C PHE A 287 0.48 -11.62 -12.17
N GLU A 288 0.55 -12.31 -11.03
CA GLU A 288 -0.59 -12.97 -10.42
C GLU A 288 -1.46 -11.96 -9.68
N GLY A 289 -2.36 -11.30 -10.41
CA GLY A 289 -3.24 -10.27 -9.86
C GLY A 289 -3.68 -9.24 -10.89
N GLU A 290 -3.90 -8.01 -10.43
CA GLU A 290 -4.17 -6.84 -11.25
C GLU A 290 -2.91 -5.99 -11.36
N TYR A 291 -2.47 -5.74 -12.59
CA TYR A 291 -1.30 -4.91 -12.85
C TYR A 291 -1.64 -3.86 -13.91
N SER A 292 -1.85 -2.64 -13.45
CA SER A 292 -2.04 -1.46 -14.28
C SER A 292 -0.71 -0.77 -14.55
N LEU A 293 -0.53 -0.24 -15.75
CA LEU A 293 0.69 0.46 -16.15
C LEU A 293 0.35 1.83 -16.72
N PHE A 294 0.77 2.89 -16.04
CA PHE A 294 0.79 4.22 -16.65
C PHE A 294 2.17 4.49 -17.25
N SER A 295 2.25 4.65 -18.56
CA SER A 295 3.52 4.85 -19.27
C SER A 295 3.53 6.14 -20.07
N SER A 296 4.69 6.79 -20.13
CA SER A 296 4.93 7.94 -20.98
C SER A 296 6.19 7.72 -21.80
N ILE A 297 6.05 7.72 -23.13
CA ILE A 297 7.15 7.52 -24.07
C ILE A 297 7.60 8.88 -24.58
N LYS A 298 8.90 9.16 -24.39
CA LYS A 298 9.51 10.37 -24.90
C LYS A 298 9.63 10.27 -26.41
N VAL A 299 9.05 11.24 -27.10
CA VAL A 299 9.30 11.43 -28.52
C VAL A 299 10.53 12.34 -28.63
N ASN A 300 11.70 11.77 -28.94
CA ASN A 300 12.85 12.58 -29.31
C ASN A 300 12.62 13.10 -30.73
N GLU A 301 12.88 14.39 -30.99
CA GLU A 301 12.59 15.10 -32.26
C GLU A 301 12.57 14.20 -33.50
N GLY A 302 11.42 14.19 -34.18
CA GLY A 302 11.13 13.24 -35.23
C GLY A 302 10.07 13.72 -36.21
N SER A 303 10.20 13.24 -37.44
CA SER A 303 9.23 13.46 -38.52
C SER A 303 7.82 13.02 -38.11
N ARG A 304 6.78 13.61 -38.71
CA ARG A 304 5.36 13.18 -38.52
C ARG A 304 5.18 11.66 -38.64
N ARG A 305 5.98 11.03 -39.50
CA ARG A 305 5.99 9.57 -39.70
C ARG A 305 6.44 8.79 -38.46
N GLN A 306 7.45 9.26 -37.74
CA GLN A 306 7.91 8.61 -36.50
C GLN A 306 6.83 8.69 -35.41
N LYS A 307 6.17 9.85 -35.26
CA LYS A 307 5.05 10.03 -34.33
C LYS A 307 3.91 9.03 -34.60
N ILE A 308 3.54 8.90 -35.87
CA ILE A 308 2.49 7.97 -36.31
C ILE A 308 2.89 6.52 -36.01
N LEU A 309 4.14 6.14 -36.31
CA LEU A 309 4.62 4.78 -36.04
C LEU A 309 4.64 4.45 -34.54
N GLU A 310 5.04 5.39 -33.69
CA GLU A 310 5.01 5.21 -32.23
C GLU A 310 3.58 5.13 -31.70
N LEU A 311 2.69 5.99 -32.17
CA LEU A 311 1.27 5.95 -31.82
C LEU A 311 0.64 4.59 -32.17
N PHE A 312 0.88 4.09 -33.40
CA PHE A 312 0.38 2.77 -33.81
C PHE A 312 0.97 1.63 -32.99
N ARG A 313 2.28 1.67 -32.69
CA ARG A 313 2.91 0.66 -31.83
C ARG A 313 2.28 0.62 -30.44
N ASN A 314 2.07 1.77 -29.82
CA ASN A 314 1.45 1.88 -28.49
C ASN A 314 -0.01 1.43 -28.51
N PHE A 315 -0.78 1.86 -29.51
CA PHE A 315 -2.19 1.48 -29.67
C PHE A 315 -2.38 -0.03 -29.76
N THR A 316 -1.46 -0.75 -30.43
CA THR A 316 -1.56 -2.22 -30.54
C THR A 316 -1.17 -2.97 -29.26
N ARG A 317 -0.59 -2.31 -28.26
CA ARG A 317 0.01 -2.96 -27.08
C ARG A 317 -0.52 -2.50 -25.74
N THR A 318 -1.21 -1.36 -25.71
CA THR A 318 -1.84 -0.80 -24.51
C THR A 318 -3.31 -0.58 -24.79
N GLU A 319 -4.14 -0.71 -23.76
CA GLU A 319 -5.58 -0.57 -23.88
C GLU A 319 -5.99 0.88 -24.15
N VAL A 320 -5.22 1.83 -23.60
CA VAL A 320 -5.45 3.27 -23.79
C VAL A 320 -4.19 3.93 -24.33
N THR A 321 -4.31 4.66 -25.43
CA THR A 321 -3.20 5.44 -25.99
C THR A 321 -3.60 6.91 -26.15
N LEU A 322 -2.83 7.80 -25.52
CA LEU A 322 -3.00 9.25 -25.63
C LEU A 322 -1.87 9.85 -26.47
N SER A 323 -2.24 10.59 -27.51
CA SER A 323 -1.28 11.34 -28.33
C SER A 323 -0.88 12.64 -27.64
N ASP A 324 0.42 12.92 -27.62
CA ASP A 324 1.05 14.20 -27.27
C ASP A 324 0.45 14.88 -26.02
N ILE A 325 0.73 14.31 -24.85
CA ILE A 325 0.22 14.79 -23.56
C ILE A 325 0.65 16.22 -23.24
N ASP A 326 1.74 16.69 -23.83
CA ASP A 326 2.27 18.03 -23.58
C ASP A 326 1.49 19.12 -24.32
N GLN A 327 0.81 18.78 -25.42
CA GLN A 327 -0.15 19.67 -26.06
C GLN A 327 -1.46 19.74 -25.27
N LEU A 328 -1.80 18.66 -24.58
CA LEU A 328 -3.00 18.56 -23.74
C LEU A 328 -2.78 19.21 -22.37
N LEU A 329 -1.56 19.15 -21.84
CA LEU A 329 -1.17 19.62 -20.51
C LEU A 329 0.15 20.39 -20.63
N THR A 330 0.13 21.72 -20.66
CA THR A 330 1.37 22.51 -20.68
C THR A 330 1.91 22.74 -19.27
N GLU A 331 3.21 23.05 -19.09
CA GLU A 331 3.77 23.38 -17.77
C GLU A 331 3.10 24.60 -17.12
N ASN A 332 2.58 25.54 -17.92
CA ASN A 332 1.90 26.75 -17.45
C ASN A 332 0.39 26.51 -17.18
N ASP A 333 -0.24 25.58 -17.91
CA ASP A 333 -1.64 25.17 -17.70
C ASP A 333 -1.77 24.12 -16.58
N MET A 334 -0.70 23.39 -16.31
CA MET A 334 -0.64 22.48 -15.18
C MET A 334 -0.38 23.21 -13.86
N TYR A 335 -1.48 23.66 -13.27
CA TYR A 335 -1.69 23.55 -11.84
C TYR A 335 -1.80 22.06 -11.43
N ILE A 336 -0.73 21.27 -11.62
CA ILE A 336 -0.66 19.88 -11.14
C ILE A 336 -0.69 19.84 -9.59
N ARG A 337 -0.23 20.93 -8.94
CA ARG A 337 -0.17 21.05 -7.48
C ARG A 337 -1.56 21.00 -6.82
N PRO A 338 -2.62 21.61 -7.39
CA PRO A 338 -3.99 21.36 -6.95
C PRO A 338 -4.41 19.89 -6.96
N LEU A 339 -4.07 19.08 -7.98
CA LEU A 339 -4.37 17.65 -7.94
C LEU A 339 -3.74 16.97 -6.73
N LEU A 340 -2.48 17.30 -6.40
CA LEU A 340 -1.84 16.80 -5.17
C LEU A 340 -2.61 17.18 -3.90
N LYS A 341 -3.27 18.35 -3.86
CA LYS A 341 -4.09 18.77 -2.71
C LYS A 341 -5.41 18.00 -2.60
N LEU A 342 -5.92 17.50 -3.72
CA LEU A 342 -7.17 16.72 -3.79
C LEU A 342 -6.97 15.23 -3.53
N ILE A 343 -5.72 14.76 -3.47
CA ILE A 343 -5.46 13.39 -3.01
C ILE A 343 -5.66 13.38 -1.50
N ASP A 344 -6.69 12.70 -1.05
CA ASP A 344 -7.02 12.46 0.35
C ASP A 344 -7.39 10.98 0.57
N GLU A 345 -7.79 10.65 1.79
CA GLU A 345 -8.14 9.27 2.13
C GLU A 345 -9.45 8.83 1.48
N ASP A 346 -10.38 9.77 1.23
CA ASP A 346 -11.65 9.49 0.57
C ASP A 346 -11.39 8.99 -0.85
N LEU A 347 -10.45 9.62 -1.58
CA LEU A 347 -10.01 9.14 -2.89
C LEU A 347 -9.49 7.69 -2.82
N TRP A 348 -8.64 7.37 -1.85
CA TRP A 348 -8.11 6.01 -1.68
C TRP A 348 -9.22 5.00 -1.39
N ILE A 349 -10.15 5.34 -0.51
CA ILE A 349 -11.33 4.52 -0.18
C ILE A 349 -12.18 4.28 -1.43
N GLN A 350 -12.40 5.32 -2.24
CA GLN A 350 -13.18 5.18 -3.47
C GLN A 350 -12.51 4.27 -4.49
N ILE A 351 -11.18 4.37 -4.65
CA ILE A 351 -10.43 3.52 -5.57
C ILE A 351 -10.55 2.07 -5.12
N VAL A 352 -10.23 1.76 -3.86
CA VAL A 352 -10.31 0.40 -3.33
C VAL A 352 -11.71 -0.16 -3.53
N ARG A 353 -12.75 0.58 -3.15
CA ARG A 353 -14.14 0.15 -3.33
C ARG A 353 -14.51 -0.04 -4.81
N ALA A 354 -13.92 0.70 -5.74
CA ALA A 354 -14.15 0.49 -7.17
C ALA A 354 -13.57 -0.85 -7.65
N HIS A 355 -12.41 -1.28 -7.15
CA HIS A 355 -11.85 -2.60 -7.43
C HIS A 355 -12.73 -3.73 -6.87
N TYR A 356 -13.26 -3.57 -5.65
CA TYR A 356 -14.16 -4.58 -5.06
C TYR A 356 -15.56 -4.62 -5.71
N ASN A 357 -16.07 -3.48 -6.19
CA ASN A 357 -17.41 -3.38 -6.78
C ASN A 357 -17.44 -3.65 -8.29
N ASN A 358 -16.29 -3.60 -8.97
CA ASN A 358 -16.13 -4.04 -10.35
C ASN A 358 -15.31 -5.35 -10.38
N PRO A 359 -15.78 -6.44 -9.75
CA PRO A 359 -15.04 -7.69 -9.77
C PRO A 359 -15.03 -8.29 -11.18
N LYS A 360 -13.93 -8.99 -11.44
CA LYS A 360 -13.50 -9.69 -12.67
C LYS A 360 -14.60 -10.34 -13.50
#